data_AF-A0A353E6T8-F1
#
_entry.id   AF-A0A353E6T8-F1
#
_cell.length_a   1.000
_cell.length_b   1.000
_cell.length_c   1.000
_cell.angle_alpha   90.00
_cell.angle_beta   90.00
_cell.angle_gamma   90.00
#
_symmetry.space_group_name_H-M   'P 1'
#
loop_
_entity.id
_entity.type
_entity.pdbx_description
1 polymer ?
#
loop_
_entity_poly.entity_id
_entity_poly.type
_entity_poly.pdbx_seq_one_letter_code
_entity_poly.pdbx_strand_id
1 'polypeptide(L)'
;RNDKAFADTLAYARQQIAAGNSDEWKVILCYSLANQTPNKDYNGNTATLKYNDTDYIVVHVLDKGSGTESPLYTDSIQMSYRGRLLPTDSYANGYVFDQTFSGTFDKATALPTKAIMTPTSTSTGFVDGFTTALMSMHPGDHWQVFIPADLGYGTSD
;
A
#
# COMPACT_ATOMS: atom_id res chain seq x y z
N ARG A 1 -12.10 -10.95 10.97
CA ARG A 1 -10.69 -10.94 11.47
C ARG A 1 -9.86 -9.93 10.71
N ASN A 2 -9.79 -10.04 9.37
CA ASN A 2 -9.00 -9.16 8.52
C ASN A 2 -9.46 -7.69 8.63
N ASP A 3 -10.76 -7.42 8.55
CA ASP A 3 -11.30 -6.06 8.62
C ASP A 3 -10.99 -5.40 9.97
N LYS A 4 -11.14 -6.13 11.07
CA LYS A 4 -10.79 -5.64 12.41
C LYS A 4 -9.29 -5.35 12.51
N ALA A 5 -8.43 -6.26 12.06
CA ALA A 5 -6.99 -6.06 12.12
C ALA A 5 -6.56 -4.83 11.31
N PHE A 6 -7.14 -4.64 10.12
CA PHE A 6 -6.88 -3.45 9.32
C PHE A 6 -7.43 -2.18 9.98
N ALA A 7 -8.66 -2.18 10.47
CA ALA A 7 -9.26 -1.04 11.16
C ALA A 7 -8.45 -0.61 12.40
N ASP A 8 -7.98 -1.58 13.21
CA ASP A 8 -7.12 -1.31 14.36
C ASP A 8 -5.78 -0.68 13.92
N THR A 9 -5.19 -1.19 12.82
CA THR A 9 -3.93 -0.65 12.25
C THR A 9 -4.12 0.76 11.69
N LEU A 10 -5.23 1.02 11.02
CA LEU A 10 -5.59 2.34 10.49
C LEU A 10 -5.82 3.35 11.61
N ALA A 11 -6.55 2.96 12.66
CA ALA A 11 -6.75 3.80 13.83
C ALA A 11 -5.42 4.15 14.51
N TYR A 12 -4.53 3.17 14.67
CA TYR A 12 -3.19 3.39 15.21
C TYR A 12 -2.37 4.37 14.36
N ALA A 13 -2.32 4.18 13.04
CA ALA A 13 -1.59 5.07 12.15
C ALA A 13 -2.13 6.51 12.19
N ARG A 14 -3.46 6.69 12.22
CA ARG A 14 -4.08 8.01 12.38
C ARG A 14 -3.68 8.68 13.71
N GLN A 15 -3.60 7.91 14.79
CA GLN A 15 -3.12 8.42 16.08
C GLN A 15 -1.65 8.86 16.01
N GLN A 16 -0.78 8.07 15.36
CA GLN A 16 0.63 8.42 15.18
C GLN A 16 0.80 9.70 14.36
N ILE A 17 0.04 9.83 13.27
CA ILE A 17 0.03 11.06 12.45
C ILE A 17 -0.43 12.26 13.28
N ALA A 18 -1.51 12.13 14.04
CA ALA A 18 -2.01 13.20 14.91
C ALA A 18 -1.01 13.59 16.02
N ALA A 19 -0.15 12.65 16.43
CA ALA A 19 0.93 12.89 17.39
C ALA A 19 2.21 13.49 16.77
N GLY A 20 2.23 13.74 15.45
CA GLY A 20 3.36 14.35 14.74
C GLY A 20 4.30 13.36 14.03
N ASN A 21 4.00 12.06 14.04
CA ASN A 21 4.85 11.02 13.43
C ASN A 21 4.49 10.77 11.96
N SER A 22 4.15 11.83 11.20
CA SER A 22 3.75 11.73 9.78
C SER A 22 4.87 11.34 8.84
N ASP A 23 6.12 11.37 9.31
CA ASP A 23 7.29 10.89 8.59
C ASP A 23 7.46 9.37 8.64
N GLU A 24 6.93 8.73 9.69
CA GLU A 24 6.99 7.29 9.92
C GLU A 24 5.67 6.59 9.54
N TRP A 25 4.54 7.22 9.80
CA TRP A 25 3.21 6.66 9.53
C TRP A 25 2.47 7.46 8.48
N LYS A 26 1.94 6.77 7.48
CA LYS A 26 1.11 7.37 6.42
C LYS A 26 -0.19 6.59 6.24
N VAL A 27 -1.25 7.32 5.88
CA VAL A 27 -2.53 6.78 5.42
C VAL A 27 -2.76 7.34 4.02
N ILE A 28 -2.75 6.47 3.01
CA ILE A 28 -2.69 6.87 1.60
C ILE A 28 -3.94 6.35 0.90
N LEU A 29 -4.70 7.25 0.26
CA LEU A 29 -5.88 6.90 -0.53
C LEU A 29 -5.45 6.11 -1.77
N CYS A 30 -6.23 5.11 -2.15
CA CYS A 30 -6.01 4.34 -3.38
C CYS A 30 -5.75 5.25 -4.58
N TYR A 31 -4.74 4.92 -5.38
CA TYR A 31 -4.28 5.76 -6.50
C TYR A 31 -5.39 6.02 -7.54
N SER A 32 -6.32 5.07 -7.73
CA SER A 32 -7.44 5.19 -8.67
C SER A 32 -8.56 6.12 -8.18
N LEU A 33 -8.57 6.44 -6.88
CA LEU A 33 -9.48 7.39 -6.24
C LEU A 33 -8.82 8.75 -5.99
N ALA A 34 -7.50 8.86 -6.15
CA ALA A 34 -6.78 10.10 -5.97
C ALA A 34 -7.17 11.15 -7.02
N ASN A 35 -7.09 12.43 -6.63
CA ASN A 35 -7.34 13.59 -7.52
C ASN A 35 -8.76 13.66 -8.14
N GLN A 36 -9.74 12.97 -7.56
CA GLN A 36 -11.14 13.14 -7.97
C GLN A 36 -11.61 14.57 -7.75
N THR A 37 -12.36 15.10 -8.73
CA THR A 37 -13.03 16.40 -8.62
C THR A 37 -14.52 16.16 -8.35
N PRO A 38 -15.11 16.77 -7.30
CA PRO A 38 -16.52 16.54 -7.01
C PRO A 38 -17.44 17.12 -8.09
N ASN A 39 -18.44 16.36 -8.47
CA ASN A 39 -19.50 16.80 -9.38
C ASN A 39 -20.52 17.72 -8.67
N LYS A 40 -21.37 18.39 -9.44
CA LYS A 40 -22.53 19.12 -8.92
C LYS A 40 -23.79 18.26 -9.02
N ASP A 41 -24.66 18.36 -8.03
CA ASP A 41 -26.00 17.76 -8.08
C ASP A 41 -26.94 18.54 -9.02
N TYR A 42 -28.18 18.05 -9.18
CA TYR A 42 -29.20 18.71 -10.02
C TYR A 42 -29.53 20.15 -9.58
N ASN A 43 -29.28 20.47 -8.30
CA ASN A 43 -29.52 21.80 -7.73
C ASN A 43 -28.27 22.71 -7.79
N GLY A 44 -27.18 22.24 -8.40
CA GLY A 44 -25.93 22.98 -8.54
C GLY A 44 -25.01 22.93 -7.31
N ASN A 45 -25.32 22.13 -6.30
CA ASN A 45 -24.49 21.97 -5.11
C ASN A 45 -23.33 21.03 -5.39
N THR A 46 -22.12 21.40 -4.94
CA THR A 46 -20.94 20.54 -5.04
C THR A 46 -21.09 19.32 -4.12
N ALA A 47 -20.94 18.12 -4.67
CA ALA A 47 -20.94 16.88 -3.90
C ALA A 47 -19.72 16.83 -2.97
N THR A 48 -19.89 16.23 -1.79
CA THR A 48 -18.76 15.92 -0.91
C THR A 48 -18.21 14.54 -1.29
N LEU A 49 -16.94 14.47 -1.67
CA LEU A 49 -16.25 13.19 -1.86
C LEU A 49 -16.14 12.50 -0.50
N LYS A 50 -16.58 11.24 -0.44
CA LYS A 50 -16.50 10.40 0.74
C LYS A 50 -15.84 9.09 0.34
N TYR A 51 -14.87 8.67 1.13
CA TYR A 51 -14.15 7.42 0.97
C TYR A 51 -14.34 6.57 2.21
N ASN A 52 -14.37 5.26 2.03
CA ASN A 52 -14.41 4.29 3.10
C ASN A 52 -13.01 4.08 3.68
N ASP A 53 -12.91 3.56 4.89
CA ASP A 53 -11.62 3.23 5.49
C ASP A 53 -10.84 2.19 4.67
N THR A 54 -11.54 1.29 3.96
CA THR A 54 -10.94 0.29 3.08
C THR A 54 -10.48 0.84 1.72
N ASP A 55 -10.74 2.12 1.42
CA ASP A 55 -10.20 2.81 0.24
C ASP A 55 -8.76 3.31 0.46
N TYR A 56 -8.19 3.10 1.66
CA TYR A 56 -6.85 3.52 2.03
C TYR A 56 -5.91 2.34 2.29
N ILE A 57 -4.62 2.54 2.05
CA ILE A 57 -3.56 1.71 2.63
C ILE A 57 -2.96 2.41 3.85
N VAL A 58 -2.36 1.62 4.74
CA VAL A 58 -1.54 2.12 5.84
C VAL A 58 -0.08 1.78 5.57
N VAL A 59 0.80 2.73 5.80
CA VAL A 59 2.25 2.59 5.60
C VAL A 59 2.99 2.92 6.88
N HIS A 60 3.94 2.07 7.22
CA HIS A 60 5.00 2.34 8.17
C HIS A 60 6.33 2.43 7.41
N VAL A 61 6.91 3.62 7.37
CA VAL A 61 8.18 3.92 6.70
C VAL A 61 9.32 3.44 7.60
N LEU A 62 10.05 2.41 7.18
CA LEU A 62 11.16 1.83 7.95
C LEU A 62 12.50 2.47 7.60
N ASP A 63 12.70 2.84 6.34
CA ASP A 63 13.85 3.60 5.85
C ASP A 63 13.41 4.50 4.69
N LYS A 64 13.97 5.71 4.63
CA LYS A 64 13.74 6.68 3.57
C LYS A 64 14.88 6.62 2.56
N GLY A 65 14.53 6.38 1.30
CA GLY A 65 15.46 6.46 0.19
C GLY A 65 15.93 7.88 -0.09
N SER A 66 16.95 8.01 -0.94
CA SER A 66 17.44 9.30 -1.44
C SER A 66 16.84 9.70 -2.78
N GLY A 67 15.99 8.86 -3.38
CA GLY A 67 15.28 9.20 -4.60
C GLY A 67 14.27 10.32 -4.38
N THR A 68 13.97 11.08 -5.43
CA THR A 68 13.06 12.24 -5.36
C THR A 68 11.79 12.08 -6.20
N GLU A 69 11.79 11.14 -7.15
CA GLU A 69 10.65 10.90 -8.04
C GLU A 69 9.94 9.61 -7.64
N SER A 70 8.62 9.65 -7.60
CA SER A 70 7.78 8.46 -7.45
C SER A 70 7.39 7.90 -8.82
N PRO A 71 7.38 6.57 -9.00
CA PRO A 71 7.11 5.98 -10.31
C PRO A 71 5.61 6.06 -10.66
N LEU A 72 5.33 6.15 -11.97
CA LEU A 72 3.98 6.08 -12.53
C LEU A 72 3.60 4.64 -12.88
N TYR A 73 2.30 4.37 -13.05
CA TYR A 73 1.78 3.03 -13.41
C TYR A 73 2.22 2.53 -14.81
N THR A 74 2.93 3.34 -15.58
CA THR A 74 3.53 2.94 -16.86
C THR A 74 5.02 2.65 -16.76
N ASP A 75 5.63 2.94 -15.61
CA ASP A 75 7.08 2.86 -15.45
C ASP A 75 7.54 1.41 -15.22
N SER A 76 8.79 1.18 -15.59
CA SER A 76 9.52 -0.02 -15.21
C SER A 76 10.28 0.24 -13.91
N ILE A 77 10.14 -0.67 -12.95
CA ILE A 77 10.76 -0.55 -11.63
C ILE A 77 11.61 -1.78 -11.30
N GLN A 78 12.51 -1.60 -10.34
CA GLN A 78 13.23 -2.68 -9.67
C GLN A 78 12.85 -2.67 -8.21
N MET A 79 12.41 -3.82 -7.68
CA MET A 79 11.98 -3.91 -6.29
C MET A 79 12.37 -5.23 -5.65
N SER A 80 12.49 -5.20 -4.32
CA SER A 80 12.44 -6.39 -3.49
C SER A 80 11.23 -6.29 -2.58
N TYR A 81 10.48 -7.39 -2.42
CA TYR A 81 9.30 -7.39 -1.58
C TYR A 81 9.05 -8.77 -0.98
N ARG A 82 8.16 -8.80 0.02
CA ARG A 82 7.62 -10.00 0.63
C ARG A 82 6.17 -9.76 1.01
N GLY A 83 5.26 -10.54 0.43
CA GLY A 83 3.84 -10.58 0.78
C GLY A 83 3.59 -11.55 1.93
N ARG A 84 2.87 -11.09 2.96
CA ARG A 84 2.46 -11.92 4.10
C ARG A 84 0.98 -11.73 4.41
N LEU A 85 0.29 -12.84 4.70
CA LEU A 85 -1.00 -12.81 5.38
C LEU A 85 -0.81 -12.48 6.86
N LEU A 86 -1.87 -12.00 7.51
CA LEU A 86 -1.87 -11.74 8.95
C LEU A 86 -1.45 -12.99 9.75
N PRO A 87 -0.77 -12.81 10.90
CA PRO A 87 -0.47 -13.89 11.82
C PRO A 87 -1.70 -14.73 12.20
N THR A 88 -1.47 -16.03 12.34
CA THR A 88 -2.43 -17.01 12.86
C THR A 88 -1.70 -17.96 13.81
N ASP A 89 -2.43 -18.82 14.53
CA ASP A 89 -1.82 -19.79 15.44
C ASP A 89 -0.84 -20.73 14.69
N SER A 90 -1.17 -21.11 13.45
CA SER A 90 -0.30 -21.95 12.60
C SER A 90 0.86 -21.17 11.97
N TYR A 91 0.76 -19.84 11.89
CA TYR A 91 1.75 -18.95 11.28
C TYR A 91 1.94 -17.70 12.15
N ALA A 92 2.70 -17.83 13.24
CA ALA A 92 2.89 -16.75 14.22
C ALA A 92 3.46 -15.45 13.63
N ASN A 93 4.21 -15.53 12.53
CA ASN A 93 4.78 -14.39 11.81
C ASN A 93 4.03 -14.04 10.52
N GLY A 94 2.85 -14.63 10.31
CA GLY A 94 2.11 -14.56 9.05
C GLY A 94 2.62 -15.56 8.01
N TYR A 95 1.71 -15.96 7.11
CA TYR A 95 2.05 -16.84 5.99
C TYR A 95 2.65 -16.03 4.84
N VAL A 96 3.87 -16.35 4.43
CA VAL A 96 4.50 -15.75 3.23
C VAL A 96 3.92 -16.42 1.99
N PHE A 97 3.22 -15.66 1.15
CA PHE A 97 2.64 -16.18 -0.09
C PHE A 97 3.46 -15.84 -1.34
N ASP A 98 4.25 -14.76 -1.31
CA ASP A 98 5.16 -14.39 -2.39
C ASP A 98 6.35 -13.57 -1.84
N GLN A 99 7.53 -13.70 -2.44
CA GLN A 99 8.73 -12.96 -2.04
C GLN A 99 9.84 -13.00 -3.11
N THR A 100 10.67 -11.96 -3.14
CA THR A 100 11.86 -11.89 -4.02
C THR A 100 13.17 -12.18 -3.28
N PHE A 101 13.11 -12.36 -1.96
CA PHE A 101 14.29 -12.61 -1.11
C PHE A 101 13.96 -13.58 0.03
N SER A 102 14.98 -14.31 0.48
CA SER A 102 14.91 -15.23 1.62
C SER A 102 15.53 -14.59 2.87
N GLY A 103 15.13 -15.05 4.05
CA GLY A 103 15.68 -14.53 5.32
C GLY A 103 15.28 -13.09 5.62
N THR A 104 16.16 -12.34 6.28
CA THR A 104 15.97 -10.91 6.57
C THR A 104 16.35 -10.09 5.35
N PHE A 105 15.56 -9.07 5.02
CA PHE A 105 15.88 -8.15 3.94
C PHE A 105 17.19 -7.41 4.26
N ASP A 106 18.12 -7.38 3.31
CA ASP A 106 19.34 -6.60 3.37
C ASP A 106 19.52 -5.86 2.05
N LYS A 107 19.46 -4.53 2.11
CA LYS A 107 19.54 -3.63 0.96
C LYS A 107 20.89 -3.75 0.22
N ALA A 108 21.96 -4.17 0.90
CA ALA A 108 23.28 -4.32 0.30
C ALA A 108 23.43 -5.60 -0.54
N THR A 109 22.62 -6.63 -0.25
CA THR A 109 22.74 -7.96 -0.87
C THR A 109 21.49 -8.39 -1.64
N ALA A 110 20.39 -7.65 -1.51
CA ALA A 110 19.15 -7.93 -2.23
C ALA A 110 19.35 -7.91 -3.76
N LEU A 111 18.75 -8.89 -4.43
CA LEU A 111 18.66 -8.95 -5.89
C LEU A 111 17.24 -8.55 -6.31
N PRO A 112 17.00 -7.27 -6.65
CA PRO A 112 15.65 -6.81 -6.97
C PRO A 112 15.16 -7.40 -8.29
N THR A 113 13.88 -7.74 -8.34
CA THR A 113 13.20 -8.15 -9.57
C THR A 113 12.76 -6.94 -10.38
N LYS A 114 12.72 -7.08 -11.70
CA LYS A 114 12.19 -6.06 -12.62
C LYS A 114 10.70 -6.29 -12.82
N ALA A 115 9.91 -5.23 -12.79
CA ALA A 115 8.49 -5.26 -13.07
C ALA A 115 8.01 -3.99 -13.80
N ILE A 116 6.86 -4.09 -14.44
CA ILE A 116 6.12 -2.93 -14.97
C ILE A 116 4.97 -2.67 -13.99
N MET A 117 4.73 -1.41 -13.66
CA MET A 117 3.70 -1.01 -12.69
C MET A 117 2.26 -1.12 -13.23
N THR A 118 1.89 -2.24 -13.85
CA THR A 118 0.58 -2.39 -14.50
C THR A 118 -0.55 -2.58 -13.45
N PRO A 119 -1.67 -1.84 -13.55
CA PRO A 119 -2.87 -2.04 -12.72
C PRO A 119 -3.48 -3.45 -12.81
N THR A 120 -4.25 -3.82 -11.78
CA THR A 120 -4.87 -5.16 -11.61
C THR A 120 -5.89 -5.53 -12.71
N SER A 121 -6.26 -4.59 -13.58
CA SER A 121 -7.12 -4.87 -14.74
C SER A 121 -6.47 -5.80 -15.79
N THR A 122 -5.21 -6.20 -15.58
CA THR A 122 -4.51 -7.23 -16.38
C THR A 122 -4.16 -8.44 -15.50
N SER A 123 -4.09 -9.63 -16.10
CA SER A 123 -3.74 -10.88 -15.41
C SER A 123 -2.31 -10.91 -14.83
N THR A 124 -1.52 -9.88 -15.09
CA THR A 124 -0.13 -9.72 -14.61
C THR A 124 0.04 -8.47 -13.75
N GLY A 125 -1.06 -7.77 -13.43
CA GLY A 125 -1.03 -6.50 -12.72
C GLY A 125 -0.90 -6.66 -11.21
N PHE A 126 -0.35 -5.64 -10.55
CA PHE A 126 -0.33 -5.58 -9.10
C PHE A 126 -1.71 -5.18 -8.55
N VAL A 127 -2.04 -5.68 -7.36
CA VAL A 127 -3.25 -5.26 -6.62
C VAL A 127 -3.18 -3.76 -6.33
N ASP A 128 -4.33 -3.09 -6.32
CA ASP A 128 -4.44 -1.63 -6.21
C ASP A 128 -3.71 -1.06 -4.99
N GLY A 129 -3.74 -1.75 -3.85
CA GLY A 129 -3.05 -1.33 -2.64
C GLY A 129 -1.52 -1.37 -2.78
N PHE A 130 -0.99 -2.38 -3.49
CA PHE A 130 0.45 -2.47 -3.73
C PHE A 130 0.90 -1.44 -4.77
N THR A 131 0.12 -1.23 -5.83
CA THR A 131 0.32 -0.16 -6.80
C THR A 131 0.31 1.21 -6.14
N THR A 132 -0.64 1.47 -5.24
CA THR A 132 -0.74 2.73 -4.47
C THR A 132 0.52 2.98 -3.64
N ALA A 133 1.04 1.95 -2.97
CA ALA A 133 2.28 2.06 -2.20
C ALA A 133 3.45 2.40 -3.12
N LEU A 134 3.66 1.64 -4.19
CA LEU A 134 4.76 1.83 -5.13
C LEU A 134 4.75 3.21 -5.77
N MET A 135 3.57 3.72 -6.17
CA MET A 135 3.42 5.08 -6.74
C MET A 135 3.63 6.21 -5.72
N SER A 136 3.74 5.88 -4.43
CA SER A 136 4.02 6.83 -3.36
C SER A 136 5.45 6.72 -2.82
N MET A 137 6.18 5.67 -3.23
CA MET A 137 7.55 5.39 -2.79
C MET A 137 8.56 6.09 -3.70
N HIS A 138 9.70 6.45 -3.12
CA HIS A 138 10.87 6.88 -3.86
C HIS A 138 11.91 5.75 -3.98
N PRO A 139 12.78 5.78 -5.00
CA PRO A 139 13.91 4.87 -5.09
C PRO A 139 14.71 4.80 -3.79
N GLY A 140 14.81 3.58 -3.24
CA GLY A 140 15.53 3.27 -2.01
C GLY A 140 14.70 3.27 -0.74
N ASP A 141 13.42 3.64 -0.79
CA ASP A 141 12.49 3.51 0.33
C ASP A 141 12.34 2.04 0.77
N HIS A 142 12.19 1.83 2.08
CA HIS A 142 11.83 0.53 2.66
C HIS A 142 10.60 0.71 3.55
N TRP A 143 9.47 0.19 3.09
CA TRP A 143 8.19 0.36 3.75
C TRP A 143 7.59 -0.97 4.16
N GLN A 144 6.90 -0.96 5.30
CA GLN A 144 5.90 -1.97 5.63
C GLN A 144 4.52 -1.42 5.26
N VAL A 145 3.79 -2.15 4.42
CA VAL A 145 2.50 -1.74 3.89
C VAL A 145 1.42 -2.70 4.39
N PHE A 146 0.33 -2.15 4.91
CA PHE A 146 -0.87 -2.88 5.30
C PHE A 146 -1.98 -2.54 4.31
N ILE A 147 -2.48 -3.57 3.63
CA ILE A 147 -3.44 -3.45 2.53
C ILE A 147 -4.75 -4.09 2.97
N PRO A 148 -5.89 -3.37 2.94
CA PRO A 148 -7.20 -3.98 3.21
C PRO A 148 -7.56 -4.97 2.11
N ALA A 149 -8.43 -5.94 2.40
CA ALA A 149 -8.83 -6.97 1.44
C ALA A 149 -9.35 -6.37 0.12
N ASP A 150 -10.12 -5.27 0.20
CA ASP A 150 -10.70 -4.56 -0.94
C ASP A 150 -9.66 -3.99 -1.92
N LEU A 151 -8.45 -3.67 -1.44
CA LEU A 151 -7.31 -3.22 -2.25
C LEU A 151 -6.26 -4.32 -2.49
N GLY A 152 -6.55 -5.54 -2.02
CA GLY A 152 -5.73 -6.74 -2.17
C GLY A 152 -6.38 -7.73 -3.14
N TYR A 153 -6.57 -8.95 -2.67
CA TYR A 153 -7.19 -10.04 -3.46
C TYR A 153 -8.69 -10.24 -3.15
N GLY A 154 -9.31 -9.32 -2.39
CA GLY A 154 -10.70 -9.44 -1.96
C GLY A 154 -10.92 -10.47 -0.85
N THR A 155 -12.17 -10.88 -0.68
CA THR A 155 -12.62 -11.79 0.39
C THR A 155 -12.87 -13.23 -0.09
N SER A 156 -12.55 -13.53 -1.35
CA SER A 156 -12.97 -14.76 -2.04
C SER A 156 -11.93 -15.89 -2.01
N ASP A 157 -10.80 -15.69 -1.34
CA ASP A 157 -9.72 -16.68 -1.19
C ASP A 157 -9.78 -17.41 0.16
#